data_AF-A0A5N5IT78-F1
#
_entry.id   AF-A0A5N5IT78-F1
#
_cell.length_a   1.000
_cell.length_b   1.000
_cell.length_c   1.000
_cell.angle_alpha   90.00
_cell.angle_beta   90.00
_cell.angle_gamma   90.00
#
_symmetry.space_group_name_H-M   'P 1'
#
loop_
_entity.id
_entity.type
_entity.pdbx_description
1 polymer ?
#
loop_
_entity_poly.entity_id
_entity_poly.type
_entity_poly.pdbx_seq_one_letter_code
_entity_poly.pdbx_strand_id
1 'polypeptide(L)' 'MSLRPNDLLPLLSYFEECHEGDLLSFTQWLDKAIYMFHYLPADAFSATERQNVCHVLMELKGAVMDIHVAQQAKCFPLRP' A
#
# COMPACT_ATOMS: atom_id res chain seq x y z
N MET A 1 -18.48 3.14 9.98
CA MET A 1 -18.41 4.32 9.09
C MET A 1 -18.01 3.84 7.70
N SER A 2 -18.61 4.37 6.63
CA SER A 2 -18.25 4.03 5.25
C SER A 2 -17.30 5.10 4.72
N LEU A 3 -16.16 4.71 4.16
CA LEU A 3 -15.23 5.62 3.50
C LEU A 3 -15.86 6.13 2.21
N ARG A 4 -15.89 7.45 2.01
CA ARG A 4 -16.30 8.02 0.73
C ARG A 4 -15.11 7.92 -0.24
N PRO A 5 -15.35 7.76 -1.56
CA PRO A 5 -14.27 7.68 -2.55
C PRO A 5 -13.26 8.85 -2.46
N ASN A 6 -13.74 10.04 -2.11
CA ASN A 6 -12.89 11.24 -1.98
C ASN A 6 -11.98 11.20 -0.74
N ASP A 7 -12.27 10.38 0.26
CA ASP A 7 -11.44 10.26 1.46
C ASP A 7 -10.11 9.52 1.14
N LEU A 8 -10.04 8.81 -0.01
CA LEU A 8 -8.83 8.16 -0.52
C LEU A 8 -8.06 9.02 -1.53
N LEU A 9 -8.60 10.18 -1.93
CA LEU A 9 -7.98 11.04 -2.92
C LEU A 9 -6.50 11.38 -2.60
N PRO A 10 -6.12 11.71 -1.35
CA PRO A 10 -4.72 11.99 -1.03
C PRO A 10 -3.79 10.79 -1.28
N LEU A 11 -4.27 9.57 -1.03
CA LEU A 11 -3.50 8.35 -1.28
C LEU A 11 -3.34 8.10 -2.79
N LEU A 12 -4.40 8.35 -3.56
CA LEU A 12 -4.36 8.22 -5.02
C LEU A 12 -3.45 9.28 -5.65
N SER A 13 -3.50 10.53 -5.18
CA SER A 13 -2.59 11.58 -5.63
C SER A 13 -1.14 11.25 -5.31
N TYR A 14 -0.85 10.78 -4.09
CA TYR A 14 0.50 10.33 -3.72
C TYR A 14 0.99 9.20 -4.65
N PHE A 15 0.11 8.24 -4.95
CA PHE A 15 0.43 7.13 -5.84
C PHE A 15 0.81 7.59 -7.26
N GLU A 16 0.01 8.48 -7.85
CA GLU A 16 0.31 9.09 -9.15
C GLU A 16 1.60 9.91 -9.12
N GLU A 17 1.75 10.81 -8.14
CA GLU A 17 2.86 11.77 -8.09
C GLU A 17 4.22 11.13 -7.75
N CYS A 18 4.24 10.13 -6.86
CA CYS A 18 5.49 9.56 -6.34
C CYS A 18 5.86 8.21 -6.99
N HIS A 19 4.90 7.53 -7.59
CA HIS A 19 5.10 6.21 -8.19
C HIS A 19 4.69 6.14 -9.66
N GLU A 20 4.27 7.25 -10.28
CA GLU A 20 3.85 7.31 -11.70
C GLU A 20 2.77 6.29 -12.05
N GLY A 21 1.92 5.94 -11.07
CA GLY A 21 0.91 4.90 -11.25
C GLY A 21 1.45 3.46 -11.26
N ASP A 22 2.74 3.24 -10.97
CA ASP A 22 3.34 1.92 -10.91
C ASP A 22 3.07 1.22 -9.57
N LEU A 23 2.20 0.21 -9.63
CA LEU A 23 1.83 -0.59 -8.46
C LEU A 23 3.03 -1.33 -7.86
N LEU A 24 3.98 -1.78 -8.68
CA LEU A 24 5.14 -2.52 -8.19
C LEU A 24 6.07 -1.62 -7.37
N SER A 25 6.42 -0.44 -7.88
CA SER A 25 7.15 0.60 -7.16
C SER A 25 6.47 0.96 -5.84
N PHE A 26 5.15 1.11 -5.83
CA PHE A 26 4.41 1.39 -4.60
C PHE A 26 4.50 0.25 -3.58
N THR A 27 4.39 -1.02 -4.00
CA THR A 27 4.58 -2.16 -3.06
C THR A 27 5.99 -2.22 -2.47
N GLN A 28 7.02 -1.91 -3.25
CA GLN A 28 8.40 -1.83 -2.76
C GLN A 28 8.61 -0.67 -1.79
N TRP A 29 7.91 0.45 -2.01
CA TRP A 29 7.92 1.57 -1.08
C TRP A 29 7.21 1.22 0.23
N LEU A 30 6.07 0.52 0.18
CA LEU A 30 5.38 0.03 1.37
C LEU A 30 6.27 -0.88 2.21
N ASP A 31 7.07 -1.75 1.60
CA ASP A 31 8.05 -2.57 2.32
C ASP A 31 9.08 -1.73 3.09
N LYS A 32 9.60 -0.68 2.45
CA LYS A 32 10.53 0.26 3.11
C LYS A 32 9.83 1.04 4.22
N ALA A 33 8.60 1.50 3.98
CA ALA A 33 7.82 2.24 4.96
C ALA A 33 7.53 1.39 6.22
N ILE A 34 7.10 0.13 6.03
CA ILE A 34 6.87 -0.82 7.13
C ILE A 34 8.17 -1.07 7.89
N TYR A 35 9.28 -1.31 7.18
CA TYR A 35 10.58 -1.50 7.81
C TYR A 35 11.00 -0.27 8.64
N MET A 36 10.96 0.92 8.05
CA MET A 36 11.31 2.18 8.72
C MET A 36 10.40 2.48 9.92
N PHE A 37 9.12 2.10 9.85
CA PHE A 37 8.16 2.30 10.92
C PHE A 37 8.57 1.59 12.22
N HIS A 38 9.27 0.46 12.13
CA HIS A 38 9.78 -0.24 13.31
C HIS A 38 10.83 0.57 14.08
N TYR A 39 11.54 1.46 13.40
CA TYR A 39 12.61 2.30 13.96
C TYR A 39 12.11 3.64 14.50
N LEU A 40 10.81 3.94 14.39
CA LEU A 40 10.27 5.15 15.00
C LEU A 40 10.43 5.09 16.53
N PRO A 41 10.57 6.26 17.19
CA PRO A 41 10.63 6.35 18.65
C PRO A 41 9.44 5.65 19.31
N ALA A 42 9.69 5.04 20.48
CA ALA A 42 8.67 4.27 21.20
C ALA A 42 7.55 5.15 21.80
N ASP A 43 7.78 6.46 21.90
CA ASP A 43 6.84 7.47 22.38
C ASP A 43 6.03 8.13 21.25
N ALA A 44 6.35 7.86 19.97
CA ALA A 44 5.63 8.41 18.82
C ALA A 44 4.25 7.77 18.61
N PHE A 45 4.08 6.51 19.05
CA PHE A 45 2.84 5.75 18.94
C PHE A 45 2.67 4.87 20.17
N SER A 46 1.44 4.71 20.66
CA SER A 46 1.13 3.63 21.58
C SER A 46 1.36 2.26 20.92
N ALA A 47 1.51 1.21 21.73
CA ALA A 47 1.68 -0.15 21.23
C ALA A 47 0.53 -0.58 20.30
N THR A 48 -0.72 -0.21 20.64
CA THR A 48 -1.90 -0.50 19.84
C THR A 48 -1.91 0.28 18.52
N GLU A 49 -1.57 1.57 18.53
CA GLU A 49 -1.48 2.34 17.29
C GLU A 49 -0.38 1.80 16.37
N ARG A 50 0.77 1.43 16.93
CA ARG A 50 1.87 0.81 16.18
C ARG A 50 1.41 -0.50 15.51
N GLN A 51 0.71 -1.35 16.25
CA GLN A 51 0.15 -2.58 15.70
C GLN A 51 -0.87 -2.30 14.58
N ASN A 52 -1.78 -1.35 14.80
CA ASN A 52 -2.81 -0.98 13.84
C ASN A 52 -2.21 -0.44 12.54
N VAL A 53 -1.23 0.47 12.63
CA VAL A 53 -0.57 1.04 11.44
C VAL A 53 0.19 -0.03 10.66
N CYS A 54 0.97 -0.89 11.34
CA CYS A 54 1.64 -2.01 10.67
C CYS A 54 0.64 -2.91 9.95
N HIS A 55 -0.48 -3.25 10.59
CA HIS A 55 -1.49 -4.11 9.99
C HIS A 55 -2.12 -3.45 8.74
N VAL A 56 -2.50 -2.18 8.82
CA VAL A 56 -3.07 -1.44 7.68
C VAL A 56 -2.09 -1.36 6.50
N LEU A 57 -0.80 -1.08 6.76
CA LEU A 57 0.21 -1.02 5.69
C LEU A 57 0.43 -2.40 5.03
N MET A 58 0.41 -3.48 5.81
CA MET A 58 0.52 -4.85 5.30
C MET A 58 -0.69 -5.25 4.45
N GLU A 59 -1.91 -4.96 4.91
CA GLU A 59 -3.14 -5.23 4.15
C GLU A 59 -3.19 -4.42 2.85
N LEU A 60 -2.79 -3.15 2.90
CA LEU A 60 -2.69 -2.31 1.70
C LEU A 60 -1.70 -2.88 0.69
N LYS A 61 -0.53 -3.34 1.15
CA LYS A 61 0.47 -3.99 0.30
C LYS A 61 -0.12 -5.25 -0.36
N GLY A 62 -0.80 -6.09 0.42
CA GLY A 62 -1.46 -7.29 -0.08
C GLY A 62 -2.46 -6.97 -1.19
N ALA A 63 -3.37 -6.03 -0.94
CA ALA A 63 -4.38 -5.61 -1.92
C ALA A 63 -3.76 -5.07 -3.21
N VAL A 64 -2.71 -4.23 -3.12
CA VAL A 64 -2.01 -3.70 -4.30
C VAL A 64 -1.33 -4.81 -5.10
N MET A 65 -0.68 -5.76 -4.42
CA MET A 65 0.00 -6.88 -5.07
C MET A 65 -1.01 -7.79 -5.81
N ASP A 66 -2.15 -8.10 -5.18
CA ASP A 66 -3.21 -8.89 -5.80
C ASP A 66 -3.75 -8.20 -7.06
N ILE A 67 -3.95 -6.88 -7.01
CA ILE A 67 -4.36 -6.09 -8.19
C ILE A 67 -3.30 -6.14 -9.28
N HIS A 68 -2.02 -5.98 -8.93
CA HIS A 68 -0.92 -6.03 -9.89
C HIS A 68 -0.84 -7.39 -10.61
N VAL A 69 -0.92 -8.49 -9.85
CA VAL A 69 -0.94 -9.86 -10.40
C VAL A 69 -2.15 -10.08 -11.30
N ALA A 70 -3.33 -9.62 -10.88
CA ALA A 70 -4.55 -9.71 -11.68
C ALA A 70 -4.46 -8.90 -12.99
N GLN A 71 -3.80 -7.74 -12.99
CA GLN A 71 -3.56 -6.95 -14.20
C GLN A 71 -2.60 -7.66 -15.17
N GLN A 72 -1.53 -8.27 -14.66
CA GLN A 72 -0.60 -9.05 -15.48
C GLN A 72 -1.27 -10.28 -16.09
N ALA A 73 -2.09 -11.00 -15.31
CA ALA A 73 -2.85 -12.15 -15.79
C ALA A 73 -3.86 -11.78 -16.90
N LYS A 74 -4.41 -10.56 -16.89
CA LYS A 74 -5.29 -10.06 -17.95
C LYS A 74 -4.55 -9.64 -19.23
N CYS A 75 -3.30 -9.20 -19.12
CA CYS A 75 -2.47 -8.83 -20.29
C CYS A 75 -1.85 -10.05 -21.00
N PHE A 76 -1.74 -11.19 -20.31
CA PHE A 76 -1.31 -12.47 -20.89
C PHE A 76 -2.42 -13.52 -20.80
N PRO A 77 -3.53 -13.38 -21.54
CA PRO A 77 -4.39 -14.54 -21.77
C PRO A 77 -3.52 -15.55 -22.51
N LEU A 78 -3.33 -16.72 -21.90
CA LEU A 78 -2.60 -17.86 -22.44
C LEU A 78 -2.84 -17.95 -23.96
N ARG A 79 -1.78 -17.70 -24.76
CA ARG A 79 -1.83 -18.03 -26.19
C ARG A 79 -2.04 -19.55 -26.32
N PRO A 80 -2.92 -19.99 -27.22
CA PRO A 80 -3.20 -21.40 -27.45
C PRO A 80 -1.96 -22.17 -27.91
#